data_AF-A0A2J8QAH8-F1
#
_entry.id   AF-A0A2J8QAH8-F1
#
_cell.length_a   1.000
_cell.length_b   1.000
_cell.length_c   1.000
_cell.angle_alpha   90.00
_cell.angle_beta   90.00
_cell.angle_gamma   90.00
#
_symmetry.space_group_name_H-M   'P 1'
#
loop_
_entity.id
_entity.type
_entity.pdbx_description
1 polymer ?
#
loop_
_entity_poly.entity_id
_entity_poly.type
_entity_poly.pdbx_seq_one_letter_code
_entity_poly.pdbx_strand_id
1 'polypeptide(L)'
;HAPWNVLCREAEFLKLKMPTKKMYHINETRGLLKKINSVLQKITDPIQPKVAEHRPQTMKRLSYPFSREKQHLFDLSDKDSFFDSKTRSTIVYEILKRTTCTKAKYSMGQGEGRKKDSALLSKRRKCGKYGITSLLANGVYAAAYPLHDGDYDGENVEFNDRKLLYEEWARYGVFYKYQPIDLVRKYFGEKIGLYFAWLGVYTQMLIPASIVGIIVFLYGCATMDENIPSMEMCDQRHNITMCPLCDKTCSYWKMSSACATARASHLF
;
A
#
# COMPACT_ATOMS: atom_id res chain seq x y z
N HIS A 1 -10.48 7.86 -23.53
CA HIS A 1 -9.41 8.80 -23.94
C HIS A 1 -9.84 10.23 -23.63
N ALA A 2 -8.97 11.07 -23.07
CA ALA A 2 -9.23 12.49 -22.85
C ALA A 2 -8.15 13.31 -23.57
N PRO A 3 -8.54 14.30 -24.40
CA PRO A 3 -7.58 15.09 -25.15
C PRO A 3 -6.83 16.08 -24.23
N TRP A 4 -5.64 16.51 -24.66
CA TRP A 4 -4.73 17.35 -23.88
C TRP A 4 -5.37 18.62 -23.30
N ASN A 5 -6.18 19.31 -24.07
CA ASN A 5 -6.92 20.50 -23.64
C ASN A 5 -7.89 20.22 -22.47
N VAL A 6 -8.56 19.07 -22.47
CA VAL A 6 -9.44 18.64 -21.37
C VAL A 6 -8.61 18.26 -20.15
N LEU A 7 -7.51 17.52 -20.34
CA LEU A 7 -6.58 17.17 -19.25
C LEU A 7 -6.05 18.42 -18.54
N CYS A 8 -5.58 19.41 -19.30
CA CYS A 8 -5.08 20.67 -18.74
C CYS A 8 -6.14 21.44 -17.95
N ARG A 9 -7.36 21.52 -18.48
CA ARG A 9 -8.47 22.21 -17.80
C ARG A 9 -8.82 21.54 -16.48
N GLU A 10 -8.97 20.22 -16.48
CA GLU A 10 -9.34 19.47 -15.28
C GLU A 10 -8.19 19.38 -14.29
N ALA A 11 -6.94 19.29 -14.73
CA ALA A 11 -5.76 19.34 -13.86
C ALA A 11 -5.67 20.66 -13.08
N GLU A 12 -5.98 21.79 -13.74
CA GLU A 12 -6.07 23.10 -13.11
C GLU A 12 -7.24 23.18 -12.12
N PHE A 13 -8.42 22.67 -12.50
CA PHE A 13 -9.58 22.62 -11.62
C PHE A 13 -9.31 21.77 -10.36
N LEU A 14 -8.63 20.64 -10.51
CA LEU A 14 -8.23 19.74 -9.42
C LEU A 14 -7.01 20.23 -8.65
N LYS A 15 -6.35 21.31 -9.09
CA LYS A 15 -5.11 21.87 -8.51
C LYS A 15 -4.01 20.82 -8.35
N LEU A 16 -3.85 19.95 -9.35
CA LEU A 16 -2.83 18.91 -9.32
C LEU A 16 -1.43 19.54 -9.24
N LYS A 17 -0.63 19.11 -8.26
CA LYS A 17 0.75 19.59 -8.13
C LYS A 17 1.63 18.84 -9.10
N MET A 18 2.23 19.56 -10.04
CA MET A 18 3.11 19.02 -11.08
C MET A 18 4.54 19.52 -10.90
N PRO A 19 5.56 18.75 -11.33
CA PRO A 19 6.96 19.16 -11.22
C PRO A 19 7.28 20.33 -12.16
N THR A 20 7.96 21.36 -11.63
CA THR A 20 8.39 22.54 -12.38
C THR A 20 9.81 22.38 -12.93
N LYS A 21 10.18 23.23 -13.89
CA LYS A 21 11.54 23.29 -14.47
C LYS A 21 12.62 23.69 -13.46
N LYS A 22 12.25 24.43 -12.41
CA LYS A 22 13.19 24.87 -11.37
C LYS A 22 13.55 23.71 -10.46
N MET A 23 14.84 23.42 -10.40
CA MET A 23 15.41 22.44 -9.49
C MET A 23 16.20 23.16 -8.39
N TYR A 24 16.15 22.62 -7.18
CA TYR A 24 16.98 23.09 -6.07
C TYR A 24 18.00 22.02 -5.72
N HIS A 25 19.24 22.46 -5.52
CA HIS A 25 20.28 21.61 -4.96
C HIS A 25 20.01 21.42 -3.46
N ILE A 26 19.99 20.17 -3.03
CA ILE A 26 19.94 19.83 -1.62
C ILE A 26 21.35 20.06 -1.09
N ASN A 27 21.49 20.92 -0.07
CA ASN A 27 22.76 21.12 0.61
C ASN A 27 23.24 19.79 1.20
N GLU A 28 24.39 19.31 0.74
CA GLU A 28 24.98 18.08 1.26
C GLU A 28 25.32 18.23 2.76
N THR A 29 25.04 17.19 3.53
CA THR A 29 25.48 17.07 4.92
C THR A 29 27.01 17.18 4.97
N ARG A 30 27.55 18.13 5.74
CA ARG A 30 29.01 18.36 5.86
C ARG A 30 29.64 17.42 6.91
N GLY A 31 30.90 17.03 6.69
CA GLY A 31 31.75 16.38 7.70
C GLY A 31 31.51 14.87 7.90
N LEU A 32 31.54 14.42 9.16
CA LEU A 32 31.45 13.00 9.58
C LEU A 32 30.16 12.30 9.09
N LEU A 33 29.04 13.03 9.06
CA LEU A 33 27.76 12.55 8.52
C LEU A 33 27.85 12.12 7.05
N LYS A 34 28.68 12.78 6.23
CA LYS A 34 28.89 12.40 4.82
C LYS A 34 29.61 11.06 4.70
N LYS A 35 30.62 10.83 5.55
CA LYS A 35 31.36 9.55 5.59
C LYS A 35 30.45 8.41 6.03
N ILE A 36 29.67 8.60 7.09
CA ILE A 36 28.70 7.59 7.57
C ILE A 36 27.66 7.29 6.47
N ASN A 37 27.09 8.31 5.83
CA ASN A 37 26.14 8.12 4.74
C ASN A 37 26.75 7.39 3.54
N SER A 38 28.00 7.69 3.17
CA SER A 38 28.66 6.99 2.05
C SER A 38 28.93 5.51 2.35
N VAL A 39 29.29 5.18 3.59
CA VAL A 39 29.48 3.78 4.03
C VAL A 39 28.14 3.06 4.07
N LEU A 40 27.10 3.72 4.60
CA LEU A 40 25.74 3.18 4.65
C LEU A 40 25.17 2.92 3.26
N GLN A 41 25.37 3.84 2.31
CA GLN A 41 24.96 3.63 0.91
C GLN A 41 25.65 2.40 0.33
N LYS A 42 26.99 2.32 0.45
CA LYS A 42 27.75 1.18 -0.07
C LYS A 42 27.33 -0.18 0.52
N ILE A 43 26.92 -0.20 1.80
CA ILE A 43 26.41 -1.41 2.46
C ILE A 43 24.98 -1.74 2.01
N THR A 44 24.14 -0.73 1.74
CA THR A 44 22.74 -0.90 1.36
C THR A 44 22.50 -1.05 -0.15
N ASP A 45 23.48 -0.73 -0.98
CA ASP A 45 23.44 -0.87 -2.45
C ASP A 45 22.91 -2.24 -2.95
N PRO A 46 23.32 -3.42 -2.43
CA PRO A 46 22.78 -4.71 -2.89
C PRO A 46 21.31 -4.94 -2.52
N ILE A 47 20.81 -4.20 -1.53
CA ILE A 47 19.45 -4.30 -1.00
C ILE A 47 18.53 -3.26 -1.69
N GLN A 48 19.11 -2.23 -2.32
CA GLN A 48 18.34 -1.20 -3.00
C GLN A 48 17.70 -1.73 -4.30
N PRO A 49 16.44 -1.36 -4.57
CA PRO A 49 15.79 -1.73 -5.83
C PRO A 49 16.42 -0.96 -6.99
N LYS A 50 16.57 -1.62 -8.14
CA LYS A 50 17.19 -1.03 -9.34
C LYS A 50 16.21 -0.10 -10.08
N VAL A 51 15.87 1.03 -9.46
CA VAL A 51 14.94 2.03 -10.02
C VAL A 51 15.66 3.36 -10.24
N ALA A 52 15.43 3.99 -11.40
CA ALA A 52 16.08 5.24 -11.80
C ALA A 52 15.91 6.41 -10.81
N GLU A 53 14.83 6.43 -10.04
CA GLU A 53 14.51 7.47 -9.06
C GLU A 53 15.20 7.30 -7.70
N HIS A 54 15.74 6.14 -7.36
CA HIS A 54 16.28 5.90 -6.00
C HIS A 54 17.73 6.36 -5.80
N ARG A 55 18.42 6.73 -6.88
CA ARG A 55 19.75 7.35 -6.74
C ARG A 55 19.58 8.67 -5.99
N PRO A 56 20.37 8.98 -4.95
CA PRO A 56 20.25 10.23 -4.19
C PRO A 56 20.34 11.41 -5.16
N GLN A 57 19.18 11.95 -5.52
CA GLN A 57 19.12 13.08 -6.43
C GLN A 57 19.52 14.31 -5.61
N THR A 58 20.72 14.82 -5.89
CA THR A 58 21.22 16.09 -5.36
C THR A 58 20.35 17.27 -5.78
N MET A 59 19.40 17.05 -6.71
CA MET A 59 18.47 18.02 -7.22
C MET A 59 17.03 17.53 -7.06
N LYS A 60 16.17 18.30 -6.39
CA LYS A 60 14.72 18.03 -6.35
C LYS A 60 13.96 19.06 -7.18
N ARG A 61 12.99 18.58 -7.97
CA ARG A 61 12.05 19.43 -8.71
C ARG A 61 11.01 19.98 -7.75
N LEU A 62 10.78 21.30 -7.79
CA LEU A 62 9.71 21.91 -7.00
C LEU A 62 8.35 21.57 -7.64
N SER A 63 7.37 21.20 -6.83
CA SER A 63 6.00 20.93 -7.31
C SER A 63 5.12 22.16 -7.11
N TYR A 64 4.38 22.55 -8.15
CA TYR A 64 3.46 23.70 -8.13
C TYR A 64 2.09 23.28 -8.69
N PRO A 65 0.95 23.79 -8.17
CA PRO A 65 -0.37 23.53 -8.75
C PRO A 65 -0.39 23.90 -10.23
N PHE A 66 -0.79 22.95 -11.06
CA PHE A 66 -0.89 23.14 -12.50
C PHE A 66 -1.84 24.28 -12.83
N SER A 67 -1.40 25.19 -13.70
CA SER A 67 -2.21 26.28 -14.21
C SER A 67 -1.91 26.49 -15.68
N ARG A 68 -2.98 26.70 -16.46
CA ARG A 68 -2.87 26.88 -17.92
C ARG A 68 -2.20 28.20 -18.28
N GLU A 69 -2.31 29.21 -17.43
CA GLU A 69 -1.64 30.52 -17.61
C GLU A 69 -0.13 30.41 -17.36
N LYS A 70 0.28 29.51 -16.44
CA LYS A 70 1.66 29.35 -16.00
C LYS A 70 2.36 28.14 -16.63
N GLN A 71 1.96 27.74 -17.83
CA GLN A 71 2.54 26.59 -18.55
C GLN A 71 4.06 26.67 -18.70
N HIS A 72 4.62 27.87 -18.83
CA HIS A 72 6.07 28.10 -18.95
C HIS A 72 6.89 27.59 -17.75
N LEU A 73 6.26 27.43 -16.58
CA LEU A 73 6.91 26.88 -15.38
C LEU A 73 7.13 25.36 -15.45
N PHE A 74 6.38 24.66 -16.31
CA PHE A 74 6.39 23.21 -16.41
C PHE A 74 7.13 22.77 -17.67
N ASP A 75 7.80 21.61 -17.59
CA ASP A 75 8.43 21.01 -18.76
C ASP A 75 7.38 20.28 -19.61
N LEU A 76 6.99 20.89 -20.73
CA LEU A 76 5.96 20.39 -21.64
C LEU A 76 6.56 19.90 -22.97
N SER A 77 7.85 19.54 -22.97
CA SER A 77 8.57 19.05 -24.14
C SER A 77 7.92 17.80 -24.73
N ASP A 78 7.49 16.88 -23.85
CA ASP A 78 6.69 15.71 -24.21
C ASP A 78 5.32 15.77 -23.53
N LYS A 79 4.27 16.00 -24.33
CA LYS A 79 2.89 16.12 -23.84
C LYS A 79 2.28 14.78 -23.48
N ASP A 80 2.76 13.69 -24.07
CA ASP A 80 2.16 12.38 -23.88
C ASP A 80 2.65 11.72 -22.58
N SER A 81 3.86 12.03 -22.14
CA SER A 81 4.42 11.57 -20.84
C SER A 81 4.23 12.54 -19.67
N PHE A 82 3.94 13.83 -19.91
CA PHE A 82 3.82 14.82 -18.82
C PHE A 82 2.78 14.44 -17.76
N PHE A 83 1.62 13.93 -18.20
CA PHE A 83 0.63 13.33 -17.30
C PHE A 83 0.79 11.82 -17.31
N ASP A 84 1.27 11.26 -16.19
CA ASP A 84 1.35 9.81 -16.01
C ASP A 84 0.00 9.13 -16.26
N SER A 85 0.04 7.85 -16.67
CA SER A 85 -1.14 7.00 -16.91
C SER A 85 -2.14 7.04 -15.73
N LYS A 86 -1.63 6.98 -14.49
CA LYS A 86 -2.41 7.12 -13.25
C LYS A 86 -3.09 8.48 -13.14
N THR A 87 -2.37 9.56 -13.42
CA THR A 87 -2.90 10.94 -13.32
C THR A 87 -3.99 11.16 -14.37
N ARG A 88 -3.77 10.70 -15.60
CA ARG A 88 -4.77 10.72 -16.68
C ARG A 88 -6.03 9.94 -16.30
N SER A 89 -5.86 8.74 -15.77
CA SER A 89 -6.97 7.89 -15.30
C SER A 89 -7.76 8.54 -14.16
N THR A 90 -7.06 9.21 -13.23
CA THR A 90 -7.69 9.95 -12.12
C THR A 90 -8.52 11.12 -12.64
N ILE A 91 -7.97 11.93 -13.56
CA ILE A 91 -8.69 13.04 -14.19
C ILE A 91 -9.95 12.53 -14.91
N VAL A 92 -9.81 11.48 -15.74
CA VAL A 92 -10.94 10.90 -16.48
C VAL A 92 -12.01 10.37 -15.53
N TYR A 93 -11.62 9.69 -14.46
CA TYR A 93 -12.57 9.18 -13.47
C TYR A 93 -13.33 10.31 -12.76
N GLU A 94 -12.65 11.41 -12.41
CA GLU A 94 -13.30 12.59 -11.83
C GLU A 94 -14.27 13.25 -12.81
N ILE A 95 -13.95 13.31 -14.10
CA ILE A 95 -14.89 13.75 -15.13
C ILE A 95 -16.13 12.84 -15.13
N LEU A 96 -15.95 11.51 -15.24
CA LEU A 96 -17.05 10.52 -15.29
C LEU A 96 -17.94 10.57 -14.04
N LYS A 97 -17.36 10.87 -12.89
CA LYS A 97 -18.09 11.03 -11.62
C LYS A 97 -18.93 12.30 -11.58
N ARG A 98 -18.44 13.39 -12.17
CA ARG A 98 -19.10 14.71 -12.16
C ARG A 98 -20.09 14.89 -13.30
N THR A 99 -19.85 14.27 -14.45
CA THR A 99 -20.76 14.32 -15.59
C THR A 99 -22.09 13.71 -15.20
N THR A 100 -23.14 14.53 -15.18
CA THR A 100 -24.50 14.07 -14.91
C THR A 100 -25.24 13.84 -16.21
N CYS A 101 -26.06 12.79 -16.27
CA CYS A 101 -26.94 12.58 -17.39
C CYS A 101 -28.02 13.69 -17.39
N THR A 102 -27.87 14.68 -18.26
CA THR A 102 -28.98 15.55 -18.63
C THR A 102 -29.82 14.79 -19.65
N LYS A 103 -31.13 14.79 -19.40
CA LYS A 103 -32.14 14.07 -20.19
C LYS A 103 -31.86 14.21 -21.71
N ALA A 104 -31.54 13.12 -22.40
CA ALA A 104 -31.52 13.12 -23.86
C ALA A 104 -32.94 13.41 -24.37
N LYS A 105 -33.11 14.39 -25.26
CA LYS A 105 -34.40 14.64 -25.94
C LYS A 105 -34.83 13.48 -26.84
N TYR A 106 -33.93 12.55 -27.14
CA TYR A 106 -34.16 11.38 -27.95
C TYR A 106 -33.76 10.12 -27.16
N SER A 107 -34.75 9.30 -26.80
CA SER A 107 -34.47 7.95 -26.31
C SER A 107 -33.99 7.12 -27.49
N MET A 108 -32.69 6.91 -27.61
CA MET A 108 -32.13 5.90 -28.51
C MET A 108 -32.35 4.52 -27.89
N GLY A 109 -33.59 4.06 -27.95
CA GLY A 109 -33.99 2.69 -27.68
C GLY A 109 -35.15 2.39 -28.61
N GLN A 110 -34.89 1.59 -29.64
CA GLN A 110 -35.93 1.03 -30.50
C GLN A 110 -36.99 0.37 -29.62
N GLY A 111 -38.24 0.76 -29.85
CA GLY A 111 -39.36 0.32 -29.05
C GLY A 111 -39.74 -1.13 -29.34
N GLU A 112 -40.14 -1.82 -28.29
CA GLU A 112 -41.26 -2.75 -28.37
C GLU A 112 -42.28 -2.35 -27.31
N GLY A 113 -43.53 -2.29 -27.76
CA GLY A 113 -44.65 -1.68 -27.05
C GLY A 113 -44.85 -2.25 -25.65
N ARG A 114 -44.71 -1.39 -24.63
CA ARG A 114 -45.14 -1.74 -23.27
C ARG A 114 -45.97 -0.59 -22.69
N LYS A 115 -47.18 -0.96 -22.27
CA LYS A 115 -48.23 -0.10 -21.69
C LYS A 115 -47.64 0.89 -20.69
N LYS A 116 -48.08 2.15 -20.78
CA LYS A 116 -47.67 3.25 -19.91
C LYS A 116 -48.28 3.06 -18.52
N ASP A 117 -47.60 2.31 -17.66
CA ASP A 117 -47.92 2.29 -16.23
C ASP A 117 -47.38 3.56 -15.57
N SER A 118 -48.30 4.37 -15.03
CA SER A 118 -48.04 5.67 -14.41
C SER A 118 -47.11 5.60 -13.17
N ALA A 119 -46.95 4.42 -12.57
CA ALA A 119 -46.00 4.16 -11.49
C ALA A 119 -44.53 4.06 -11.95
N LEU A 120 -44.28 3.65 -13.20
CA LEU A 120 -42.93 3.58 -13.79
C LEU A 120 -42.45 4.96 -14.26
N LEU A 121 -43.39 5.89 -14.50
CA LEU A 121 -43.11 7.30 -14.80
C LEU A 121 -42.59 8.08 -13.59
N SER A 122 -42.92 7.69 -12.35
CA SER A 122 -42.39 8.35 -11.14
C SER A 122 -40.94 7.96 -10.87
N LYS A 123 -40.56 6.71 -11.17
CA LYS A 123 -39.15 6.24 -11.13
C LYS A 123 -38.29 6.90 -12.21
N ARG A 124 -38.90 7.29 -13.34
CA ARG A 124 -38.27 7.99 -14.48
C ARG A 124 -38.01 9.49 -14.26
N ARG A 125 -38.55 10.09 -13.19
CA ARG A 125 -38.50 11.55 -12.94
C ARG A 125 -37.32 12.03 -12.09
N LYS A 126 -36.51 11.14 -11.50
CA LYS A 126 -35.33 11.51 -10.69
C LYS A 126 -34.01 11.46 -11.49
N CYS A 127 -34.01 11.88 -12.75
CA CYS A 127 -32.76 12.12 -13.50
C CYS A 127 -32.12 13.46 -13.08
N GLY A 128 -31.83 13.57 -11.80
CA GLY A 128 -31.02 14.63 -11.23
C GLY A 128 -29.94 13.95 -10.40
N LYS A 129 -28.70 13.98 -10.89
CA LYS A 129 -27.48 13.49 -10.24
C LYS A 129 -27.11 12.00 -10.47
N TYR A 130 -27.20 11.50 -11.70
CA TYR A 130 -26.54 10.23 -12.05
C TYR A 130 -25.13 10.46 -12.57
N GLY A 131 -24.11 10.25 -11.72
CA GLY A 131 -22.72 10.05 -12.15
C GLY A 131 -22.43 8.57 -12.44
N ILE A 132 -21.23 8.24 -12.91
CA ILE A 132 -20.86 6.85 -13.28
C ILE A 132 -21.16 5.80 -12.20
N THR A 133 -21.00 6.16 -10.92
CA THR A 133 -21.26 5.26 -9.78
C THR A 133 -22.72 4.81 -9.71
N SER A 134 -23.66 5.68 -10.02
CA SER A 134 -25.08 5.32 -10.00
C SER A 134 -25.49 4.52 -11.24
N LEU A 135 -24.84 4.75 -12.39
CA LEU A 135 -25.06 3.95 -13.59
C LEU A 135 -24.57 2.51 -13.41
N LEU A 136 -23.44 2.32 -12.72
CA LEU A 136 -22.96 1.00 -12.31
C LEU A 136 -23.91 0.35 -11.30
N ALA A 137 -24.34 1.06 -10.26
CA ALA A 137 -25.26 0.53 -9.24
C ALA A 137 -26.63 0.12 -9.80
N ASN A 138 -27.09 0.80 -10.85
CA ASN A 138 -28.35 0.48 -11.53
C ASN A 138 -28.19 -0.62 -12.61
N GLY A 139 -26.98 -1.15 -12.84
CA GLY A 139 -26.72 -2.18 -13.83
C GLY A 139 -26.79 -1.69 -15.29
N VAL A 140 -26.69 -0.38 -15.54
CA VAL A 140 -26.61 0.17 -16.90
C VAL A 140 -25.24 -0.10 -17.51
N TYR A 141 -24.19 0.04 -16.69
CA TYR A 141 -22.83 -0.40 -17.03
C TYR A 141 -22.45 -1.58 -16.15
N ALA A 142 -21.74 -2.56 -16.71
CA ALA A 142 -21.25 -3.72 -15.97
C ALA A 142 -20.03 -3.40 -15.10
N ALA A 143 -19.07 -2.66 -15.65
CA ALA A 143 -17.83 -2.31 -14.97
C ALA A 143 -17.22 -1.01 -15.54
N ALA A 144 -16.43 -0.32 -14.72
CA ALA A 144 -15.58 0.80 -15.15
C ALA A 144 -14.26 0.74 -14.40
N TYR A 145 -13.16 0.57 -15.12
CA TYR A 145 -11.81 0.44 -14.55
C TYR A 145 -10.75 1.03 -15.49
N PRO A 146 -9.64 1.56 -14.95
CA PRO A 146 -8.50 1.95 -15.75
C PRO A 146 -7.78 0.70 -16.30
N LEU A 147 -7.12 0.85 -17.45
CA LEU A 147 -6.27 -0.19 -18.03
C LEU A 147 -4.84 -0.04 -17.51
N HIS A 148 -4.11 -1.15 -17.46
CA HIS A 148 -2.68 -1.18 -17.14
C HIS A 148 -1.84 -0.92 -18.41
N ASP A 149 -0.62 -0.40 -18.23
CA ASP A 149 0.28 0.01 -19.32
C ASP A 149 0.85 -1.15 -20.18
N GLY A 150 0.53 -2.41 -19.83
CA GLY A 150 0.93 -3.59 -20.59
C GLY A 150 0.90 -4.87 -19.76
N ASP A 151 1.40 -5.95 -20.37
CA ASP A 151 1.63 -7.21 -19.68
C ASP A 151 2.91 -7.17 -18.83
N TYR A 152 2.99 -8.03 -17.82
CA TYR A 152 4.17 -8.19 -16.97
C TYR A 152 4.94 -9.47 -17.26
N ASP A 153 4.30 -10.45 -17.91
CA ASP A 153 4.88 -11.74 -18.24
C ASP A 153 5.22 -11.82 -19.74
N GLY A 154 6.38 -12.40 -20.08
CA GLY A 154 6.86 -12.55 -21.45
C GLY A 154 8.21 -11.88 -21.78
N GLU A 155 8.98 -12.54 -22.64
CA GLU A 155 10.34 -12.14 -23.04
C GLU A 155 10.35 -10.94 -24.02
N ASN A 156 9.34 -10.81 -24.89
CA ASN A 156 9.25 -9.76 -25.91
C ASN A 156 8.36 -8.57 -25.53
N VAL A 157 8.06 -8.40 -24.24
CA VAL A 157 7.25 -7.26 -23.76
C VAL A 157 8.12 -6.01 -23.68
N GLU A 158 7.64 -4.91 -24.29
CA GLU A 158 8.25 -3.58 -24.14
C GLU A 158 8.41 -3.21 -22.65
N PHE A 159 9.44 -2.44 -22.34
CA PHE A 159 9.73 -2.07 -20.96
C PHE A 159 8.61 -1.20 -20.37
N ASN A 160 7.90 -1.74 -19.37
CA ASN A 160 6.74 -1.12 -18.74
C ASN A 160 6.95 -0.98 -17.22
N ASP A 161 6.37 0.07 -16.61
CA ASP A 161 6.41 0.29 -15.16
C ASP A 161 5.86 -0.93 -14.38
N ARG A 162 4.86 -1.64 -14.95
CA ARG A 162 4.29 -2.87 -14.38
C ARG A 162 5.29 -4.03 -14.30
N LYS A 163 6.08 -4.24 -15.36
CA LYS A 163 7.10 -5.30 -15.42
C LYS A 163 8.23 -5.00 -14.44
N LEU A 164 8.68 -3.75 -14.40
CA LEU A 164 9.69 -3.29 -13.43
C LEU A 164 9.22 -3.50 -11.97
N LEU A 165 7.97 -3.16 -11.66
CA LEU A 165 7.39 -3.39 -10.33
C LEU A 165 7.33 -4.88 -9.96
N TYR A 166 7.06 -5.75 -10.93
CA TYR A 166 7.06 -7.19 -10.70
C TYR A 166 8.49 -7.69 -10.42
N GLU A 167 9.46 -7.34 -11.24
CA GLU A 167 10.84 -7.81 -11.12
C GLU A 167 11.55 -7.35 -9.85
N GLU A 168 11.32 -6.10 -9.42
CA GLU A 168 12.05 -5.49 -8.30
C GLU A 168 11.29 -5.50 -6.96
N TRP A 169 9.99 -5.81 -6.94
CA TRP A 169 9.19 -5.73 -5.72
C TRP A 169 8.19 -6.88 -5.52
N ALA A 170 7.31 -7.15 -6.48
CA ALA A 170 6.20 -8.11 -6.29
C ALA A 170 6.57 -9.59 -6.54
N ARG A 171 7.82 -9.98 -6.28
CA ARG A 171 8.33 -11.35 -6.39
C ARG A 171 8.80 -11.88 -5.04
N TYR A 172 8.38 -13.09 -4.67
CA TYR A 172 8.76 -13.72 -3.41
C TYR A 172 10.28 -13.82 -3.23
N GLY A 173 11.05 -14.02 -4.30
CA GLY A 173 12.51 -14.07 -4.25
C GLY A 173 13.21 -12.74 -3.93
N VAL A 174 12.48 -11.63 -3.86
CA VAL A 174 13.02 -10.25 -3.72
C VAL A 174 12.61 -9.62 -2.38
N PHE A 175 12.11 -10.41 -1.43
CA PHE A 175 11.62 -9.93 -0.12
C PHE A 175 12.66 -9.19 0.72
N TYR A 176 13.95 -9.44 0.47
CA TYR A 176 15.06 -8.84 1.22
C TYR A 176 15.38 -7.41 0.77
N LYS A 177 14.91 -6.96 -0.40
CA LYS A 177 15.17 -5.61 -0.92
C LYS A 177 14.30 -4.55 -0.26
N TYR A 178 14.72 -3.29 -0.32
CA TYR A 178 13.88 -2.15 0.05
C TYR A 178 12.71 -1.97 -0.94
N GLN A 179 11.57 -1.52 -0.42
CA GLN A 179 10.38 -1.28 -1.24
C GLN A 179 10.55 0.00 -2.09
N PRO A 180 10.36 -0.05 -3.42
CA PRO A 180 10.41 1.13 -4.28
C PRO A 180 9.12 1.97 -4.18
N ILE A 181 8.92 2.64 -3.05
CA ILE A 181 7.67 3.35 -2.72
C ILE A 181 7.31 4.44 -3.75
N ASP A 182 8.28 5.15 -4.31
CA ASP A 182 8.02 6.18 -5.32
C ASP A 182 7.45 5.61 -6.62
N LEU A 183 7.96 4.46 -7.06
CA LEU A 183 7.45 3.75 -8.24
C LEU A 183 6.04 3.19 -7.98
N VAL A 184 5.82 2.59 -6.80
CA VAL A 184 4.50 2.12 -6.36
C VAL A 184 3.50 3.27 -6.31
N ARG A 185 3.92 4.43 -5.78
CA ARG A 185 3.12 5.66 -5.71
C ARG A 185 2.81 6.20 -7.10
N LYS A 186 3.76 6.20 -8.02
CA LYS A 186 3.57 6.63 -9.41
C LYS A 186 2.54 5.76 -10.13
N TYR A 187 2.64 4.44 -9.96
CA TYR A 187 1.79 3.48 -10.67
C TYR A 187 0.39 3.31 -10.05
N PHE A 188 0.31 3.06 -8.74
CA PHE A 188 -0.95 2.78 -8.05
C PHE A 188 -1.58 4.00 -7.38
N GLY A 189 -0.83 5.09 -7.22
CA GLY A 189 -1.28 6.31 -6.55
C GLY A 189 -0.90 6.39 -5.08
N GLU A 190 -1.24 7.53 -4.48
CA GLU A 190 -0.79 7.92 -3.15
C GLU A 190 -1.40 7.04 -2.05
N LYS A 191 -2.67 6.60 -2.21
CA LYS A 191 -3.35 5.77 -1.20
C LYS A 191 -2.65 4.42 -1.02
N ILE A 192 -2.34 3.74 -2.12
CA ILE A 192 -1.69 2.42 -2.11
C ILE A 192 -0.20 2.58 -1.76
N GLY A 193 0.46 3.60 -2.30
CA GLY A 193 1.85 3.91 -1.93
C GLY A 193 2.01 4.18 -0.43
N LEU A 194 1.08 4.93 0.19
CA LEU A 194 1.09 5.21 1.62
C LEU A 194 0.87 3.95 2.46
N TYR A 195 -0.03 3.06 2.03
CA TYR A 195 -0.26 1.78 2.69
C TYR A 195 1.04 0.95 2.78
N PHE A 196 1.74 0.79 1.66
CA PHE A 196 2.99 0.03 1.63
C PHE A 196 4.14 0.74 2.34
N ALA A 197 4.19 2.08 2.29
CA ALA A 197 5.15 2.85 3.07
C ALA A 197 4.97 2.61 4.58
N TRP A 198 3.72 2.65 5.06
CA TRP A 198 3.40 2.37 6.46
C TRP A 198 3.71 0.93 6.85
N LEU A 199 3.33 -0.05 6.00
CA LEU A 199 3.67 -1.45 6.21
C LEU A 199 5.19 -1.66 6.30
N GLY A 200 5.96 -1.02 5.42
CA GLY A 200 7.42 -1.05 5.47
C GLY A 200 7.97 -0.55 6.81
N VAL A 201 7.55 0.63 7.25
CA VAL A 201 7.97 1.19 8.56
C VAL A 201 7.57 0.28 9.71
N TYR A 202 6.36 -0.28 9.68
CA TYR A 202 5.88 -1.19 10.72
C TYR A 202 6.75 -2.45 10.80
N THR A 203 7.02 -3.11 9.68
CA THR A 203 7.91 -4.29 9.65
C THR A 203 9.33 -3.96 10.11
N GLN A 204 9.87 -2.78 9.75
CA GLN A 204 11.18 -2.33 10.22
C GLN A 204 11.22 -2.13 11.74
N MET A 205 10.16 -1.59 12.34
CA MET A 205 10.07 -1.41 13.80
C MET A 205 9.89 -2.74 14.56
N LEU A 206 9.35 -3.77 13.90
CA LEU A 206 9.26 -5.12 14.48
C LEU A 206 10.63 -5.82 14.58
N ILE A 207 11.60 -5.47 13.73
CA ILE A 207 12.94 -6.07 13.77
C ILE A 207 13.61 -5.89 15.16
N PRO A 208 13.83 -4.66 15.68
CA PRO A 208 14.43 -4.49 17.00
C PRO A 208 13.58 -5.09 18.13
N ALA A 209 12.24 -5.01 18.04
CA ALA A 209 11.35 -5.62 19.01
C ALA A 209 11.51 -7.16 19.05
N SER A 210 11.64 -7.80 17.88
CA SER A 210 11.88 -9.24 17.76
C SER A 210 13.24 -9.66 18.31
N ILE A 211 14.29 -8.86 18.09
CA ILE A 211 15.63 -9.12 18.63
C ILE A 211 15.59 -9.11 20.16
N VAL A 212 14.98 -8.07 20.76
CA VAL A 212 14.84 -7.98 22.22
C VAL A 212 14.00 -9.15 22.74
N GLY A 213 12.91 -9.51 22.08
CA GLY A 213 12.08 -10.66 22.44
C GLY A 213 12.85 -11.98 22.43
N ILE A 214 13.68 -12.22 21.41
CA ILE A 214 14.55 -13.41 21.33
C ILE A 214 15.58 -13.41 22.46
N ILE A 215 16.20 -12.27 22.78
CA ILE A 215 17.18 -12.18 23.88
C ILE A 215 16.52 -12.53 25.22
N VAL A 216 15.35 -11.95 25.52
CA VAL A 216 14.61 -12.24 26.76
C VAL A 216 14.18 -13.71 26.82
N PHE A 217 13.71 -14.27 25.70
CA PHE A 217 13.35 -15.69 25.62
C PHE A 217 14.56 -16.61 25.86
N LEU A 218 15.71 -16.32 25.24
CA LEU A 218 16.93 -17.08 25.45
C LEU A 218 17.45 -16.98 26.89
N TYR A 219 17.30 -15.80 27.51
CA TYR A 219 17.61 -15.62 28.93
C TYR A 219 16.72 -16.50 29.82
N GLY A 220 15.41 -16.54 29.56
CA GLY A 220 14.48 -17.43 30.27
C GLY A 220 14.80 -18.92 30.07
N CYS A 221 15.23 -19.32 28.87
CA CYS A 221 15.71 -20.68 28.61
C CYS A 221 16.98 -21.01 29.42
N ALA A 222 17.91 -20.06 29.53
CA ALA A 222 19.17 -20.27 30.25
C ALA A 222 18.97 -20.38 31.78
N THR A 223 18.02 -19.62 32.34
CA THR A 223 17.76 -19.60 33.79
C THR A 223 16.69 -20.61 34.24
N MET A 224 16.13 -21.40 33.32
CA MET A 224 15.02 -22.33 33.59
C MET A 224 15.33 -23.36 34.68
N ASP A 225 16.56 -23.86 34.73
CA ASP A 225 17.00 -24.87 35.70
C ASP A 225 17.62 -24.27 36.99
N GLU A 226 17.69 -22.94 37.09
CA GLU A 226 18.18 -22.23 38.28
C GLU A 226 17.04 -21.74 39.20
N ASN A 227 15.79 -21.83 38.75
CA ASN A 227 14.64 -21.32 39.50
C ASN A 227 14.22 -22.28 40.62
N ILE A 228 14.43 -21.87 41.87
CA ILE A 228 14.15 -22.68 43.08
C ILE A 228 12.68 -23.18 43.11
N PRO A 229 11.64 -22.35 42.94
CA PRO A 229 10.24 -22.81 42.89
C PRO A 229 9.97 -23.87 41.82
N SER A 230 10.53 -23.71 40.61
CA SER A 230 10.33 -24.68 39.52
C SER A 230 11.02 -26.01 39.87
N MET A 231 12.21 -25.97 40.47
CA MET A 231 12.95 -27.15 40.90
C MET A 231 12.26 -27.88 42.05
N GLU A 232 11.69 -27.16 43.02
CA GLU A 232 10.91 -27.74 44.12
C GLU A 232 9.64 -28.45 43.63
N MET A 233 8.94 -27.87 42.64
CA MET A 233 7.78 -28.53 42.02
C MET A 233 8.17 -29.76 41.20
N CYS A 234 9.37 -29.77 40.62
CA CYS A 234 9.88 -30.87 39.81
C CYS A 234 10.58 -31.99 40.62
N ASP A 235 10.88 -31.76 41.91
CA ASP A 235 11.55 -32.76 42.75
C ASP A 235 10.61 -33.93 43.09
N GLN A 236 10.99 -35.13 42.68
CA GLN A 236 10.23 -36.36 42.94
C GLN A 236 10.37 -36.87 44.38
N ARG A 237 11.32 -36.35 45.17
CA ARG A 237 11.52 -36.74 46.57
C ARG A 237 10.38 -36.27 47.46
N HIS A 238 9.75 -35.14 47.10
CA HIS A 238 8.61 -34.60 47.80
C HIS A 238 7.32 -35.24 47.24
N ASN A 239 6.82 -36.28 47.92
CA ASN A 239 5.56 -36.98 47.58
C ASN A 239 4.31 -36.16 47.94
N ILE A 240 4.24 -34.90 47.49
CA ILE A 240 3.13 -34.00 47.80
C ILE A 240 1.93 -34.34 46.89
N THR A 241 0.83 -34.72 47.53
CA THR A 241 -0.43 -35.07 46.86
C THR A 241 -1.40 -33.89 46.92
N MET A 242 -1.85 -33.43 45.76
CA MET A 242 -2.80 -32.32 45.61
C MET A 242 -4.24 -32.81 45.59
N CYS A 243 -5.15 -31.99 46.10
CA CYS A 243 -6.58 -32.24 46.06
C CYS A 243 -7.10 -32.32 44.61
N PRO A 244 -8.15 -33.13 44.36
CA PRO A 244 -8.81 -33.15 43.07
C PRO A 244 -9.40 -31.77 42.75
N LEU A 245 -9.31 -31.38 41.47
CA LEU A 245 -9.81 -30.09 40.98
C LEU A 245 -11.33 -30.09 40.71
N CYS A 246 -12.01 -31.22 40.93
CA CYS A 246 -13.40 -31.44 40.54
C CYS A 246 -14.21 -32.11 41.65
N ASP A 247 -15.51 -31.81 41.72
CA ASP A 247 -16.39 -32.25 42.81
C ASP A 247 -16.78 -33.74 42.79
N LYS A 248 -16.76 -34.42 41.63
CA LYS A 248 -17.35 -35.77 41.49
C LYS A 248 -16.39 -36.89 41.09
N THR A 249 -15.67 -36.75 39.98
CA THR A 249 -14.86 -37.86 39.42
C THR A 249 -13.46 -37.40 38.99
N CYS A 250 -12.69 -36.89 39.93
CA CYS A 250 -11.27 -36.57 39.71
C CYS A 250 -10.43 -37.26 40.79
N SER A 251 -9.35 -37.90 40.38
CA SER A 251 -8.39 -38.50 41.30
C SER A 251 -7.48 -37.42 41.90
N TYR A 252 -6.91 -37.71 43.06
CA TYR A 252 -5.75 -36.97 43.56
C TYR A 252 -4.62 -37.03 42.54
N TRP A 253 -3.81 -35.98 42.49
CA TRP A 253 -2.69 -35.86 41.55
C TRP A 253 -1.43 -35.42 42.28
N LYS A 254 -0.26 -35.74 41.71
CA LYS A 254 1.05 -35.42 42.32
C LYS A 254 1.52 -34.06 41.84
N MET A 255 2.08 -33.24 42.72
CA MET A 255 2.62 -31.92 42.34
C MET A 255 3.65 -32.01 41.19
N SER A 256 4.49 -33.04 41.20
CA SER A 256 5.52 -33.27 40.18
C SER A 256 5.00 -33.52 38.77
N SER A 257 3.71 -33.90 38.59
CA SER A 257 3.13 -34.03 37.26
C SER A 257 2.92 -32.69 36.56
N ALA A 258 2.91 -31.57 37.29
CA ALA A 258 2.80 -30.22 36.73
C ALA A 258 4.16 -29.53 36.48
N CYS A 259 5.27 -30.25 36.64
CA CYS A 259 6.63 -29.73 36.44
C CYS A 259 6.83 -29.04 35.07
N ALA A 260 6.31 -29.63 33.99
CA ALA A 260 6.40 -29.03 32.66
C ALA A 260 5.69 -27.68 32.56
N THR A 261 4.52 -27.56 33.20
CA THR A 261 3.76 -26.31 33.27
C THR A 261 4.49 -25.27 34.13
N ALA A 262 5.07 -25.67 35.27
CA ALA A 262 5.86 -24.78 36.13
C ALA A 262 7.11 -24.25 35.42
N ARG A 263 7.80 -25.09 34.65
CA ARG A 263 8.92 -24.66 33.79
C ARG A 263 8.48 -23.71 32.68
N ALA A 264 7.34 -23.99 32.04
CA ALA A 264 6.76 -23.10 31.04
C ALA A 264 6.35 -21.74 31.64
N SER A 265 5.80 -21.71 32.85
CA SER A 265 5.43 -20.47 33.55
C SER A 265 6.62 -19.64 34.03
N HIS A 266 7.81 -20.23 34.16
CA HIS A 266 9.04 -19.47 34.39
C HIS A 266 9.62 -18.91 33.08
N LEU A 267 9.40 -19.62 31.97
CA LEU A 267 9.89 -19.25 30.64
C LEU A 267 9.07 -18.11 29.99
N PHE A 268 7.77 -18.03 30.29
CA PHE A 268 6.80 -17.07 29.72
C PHE A 268 6.27 -16.11 30.77
#